data_AF-A0A7X8EI40-F1
#
_entry.id   AF-A0A7X8EI40-F1
#
_cell.length_a   1.000
_cell.length_b   1.000
_cell.length_c   1.000
_cell.angle_alpha   90.00
_cell.angle_beta   90.00
_cell.angle_gamma   90.00
#
_symmetry.space_group_name_H-M   'P 1'
#
loop_
_entity.id
_entity.type
_entity.pdbx_description
1 polymer ?
#
loop_
_entity_poly.entity_id
_entity_poly.type
_entity_poly.pdbx_seq_one_letter_code
_entity_poly.pdbx_strand_id
1 'polypeptide(L)'
;MNKEKSIKVGTKITYYITLTLSMLVGFWHFFVPHLYNWYDYLPMQYENLIVGIDYTNLCFALLLFGSSLVLIILAKSVFALNFETLVFYTFLTVVWVFRACLATFIEPWPLEPIPAVAIGQLIGSVILALLMVFVTTMLWKTRVRVKYER
;
A
#
# COMPACT_ATOMS: atom_id res chain seq x y z
N MET A 1 -36.53 2.76 8.34
CA MET A 1 -35.54 3.15 7.31
C MET A 1 -34.15 3.11 7.94
N ASN A 2 -33.37 2.07 7.63
CA ASN A 2 -32.12 1.67 8.32
C ASN A 2 -31.02 2.73 8.21
N LYS A 3 -30.76 3.48 9.29
CA LYS A 3 -29.64 4.44 9.36
C LYS A 3 -28.27 3.78 9.58
N GLU A 4 -28.21 2.50 9.93
CA GLU A 4 -26.98 1.82 10.39
C GLU A 4 -26.12 1.15 9.31
N LYS A 5 -26.61 1.01 8.07
CA LYS A 5 -25.86 0.31 7.01
C LYS A 5 -24.82 1.18 6.28
N SER A 6 -24.74 2.48 6.58
CA SER A 6 -23.91 3.37 5.76
C SER A 6 -22.52 3.56 6.36
N ILE A 7 -21.51 3.00 5.69
CA ILE A 7 -20.11 3.38 5.89
C ILE A 7 -19.99 4.90 5.75
N LYS A 8 -19.28 5.54 6.70
CA LYS A 8 -19.06 6.98 6.72
C LYS A 8 -18.38 7.44 5.42
N VAL A 9 -18.80 8.58 4.88
CA VAL A 9 -18.24 9.16 3.65
C VAL A 9 -16.73 9.36 3.77
N GLY A 10 -16.24 9.83 4.93
CA GLY A 10 -14.81 9.98 5.20
C GLY A 10 -14.03 8.68 5.00
N THR A 11 -14.54 7.55 5.50
CA THR A 11 -13.90 6.23 5.31
C THR A 11 -13.79 5.85 3.84
N LYS A 12 -14.83 6.13 3.04
CA LYS A 12 -14.81 5.86 1.59
C LYS A 12 -13.80 6.73 0.85
N ILE A 13 -13.71 8.01 1.21
CA ILE A 13 -12.73 8.93 0.63
C ILE A 13 -11.31 8.48 0.97
N THR A 14 -11.03 8.19 2.25
CA THR A 14 -9.72 7.68 2.68
C THR A 14 -9.37 6.35 2.00
N TYR A 15 -10.35 5.45 1.81
CA TYR A 15 -10.16 4.21 1.06
C TYR A 15 -9.63 4.48 -0.35
N TYR A 16 -10.27 5.36 -1.12
CA TYR A 16 -9.81 5.67 -2.48
C TYR A 16 -8.47 6.40 -2.49
N ILE A 17 -8.25 7.36 -1.58
CA ILE A 17 -6.96 8.07 -1.49
C ILE A 17 -5.82 7.07 -1.24
N THR A 18 -5.97 6.21 -0.25
CA THR A 18 -4.93 5.24 0.11
C THR A 18 -4.64 4.25 -1.01
N LEU A 19 -5.68 3.73 -1.68
CA LEU A 19 -5.47 2.83 -2.82
C LEU A 19 -4.87 3.52 -4.04
N THR A 20 -5.28 4.75 -4.35
CA THR A 20 -4.69 5.50 -5.46
C THR A 20 -3.22 5.79 -5.19
N LEU A 21 -2.85 6.23 -3.98
CA LEU A 21 -1.46 6.44 -3.61
C LEU A 21 -0.66 5.14 -3.66
N SER A 22 -1.21 4.05 -3.13
CA SER A 22 -0.59 2.72 -3.18
C SER A 22 -0.35 2.27 -4.63
N MET A 23 -1.35 2.46 -5.49
CA MET A 23 -1.26 2.17 -6.92
C MET A 23 -0.18 3.00 -7.60
N LEU A 24 -0.13 4.31 -7.33
CA LEU A 24 0.86 5.22 -7.91
C LEU A 24 2.28 4.90 -7.46
N VAL A 25 2.49 4.48 -6.21
CA VAL A 25 3.79 3.98 -5.75
C VAL A 25 4.19 2.73 -6.53
N GLY A 26 3.29 1.76 -6.69
CA GLY A 26 3.53 0.58 -7.53
C GLY A 26 3.88 0.97 -8.96
N PHE A 27 3.14 1.92 -9.56
CA PHE A 27 3.41 2.41 -10.91
C PHE A 27 4.78 3.10 -11.03
N TRP A 28 5.16 3.91 -10.05
CA TRP A 28 6.44 4.60 -9.99
C TRP A 28 7.61 3.61 -10.01
N HIS A 29 7.51 2.51 -9.24
CA HIS A 29 8.57 1.51 -9.13
C HIS A 29 8.94 0.79 -10.45
N PHE A 30 8.09 0.82 -11.48
CA PHE A 30 8.49 0.31 -12.80
C PHE A 30 9.62 1.10 -13.45
N PHE A 31 9.74 2.39 -13.14
CA PHE A 31 10.63 3.30 -13.85
C PHE A 31 11.81 3.78 -13.01
N VAL A 32 11.66 3.81 -11.68
CA VAL A 32 12.67 4.36 -10.75
C VAL A 32 14.07 3.79 -10.92
N PRO A 33 14.28 2.45 -11.06
CA PRO A 33 15.64 1.93 -11.19
C PRO A 33 16.41 2.53 -12.37
N HIS A 34 15.71 2.76 -13.48
CA HIS A 34 16.26 3.33 -14.70
C HIS A 34 16.36 4.85 -14.65
N LEU A 35 15.37 5.52 -14.05
CA LEU A 35 15.35 6.99 -13.96
C LEU A 35 16.49 7.54 -13.08
N TYR A 36 16.91 6.77 -12.08
CA TYR A 36 17.91 7.17 -11.10
C TYR A 36 19.20 6.34 -11.14
N ASN A 37 19.40 5.52 -12.18
CA ASN A 37 20.56 4.66 -12.36
C ASN A 37 20.99 3.91 -11.08
N TRP A 38 20.06 3.14 -10.50
CA TRP A 38 20.24 2.45 -9.22
C TRP A 38 21.48 1.56 -9.10
N TYR A 39 22.12 1.20 -10.21
CA TYR A 39 23.20 0.23 -10.26
C TYR A 39 24.56 0.84 -10.61
N ASP A 40 24.67 2.17 -10.75
CA ASP A 40 25.94 2.85 -11.10
C ASP A 40 27.07 2.59 -10.08
N TYR A 41 26.72 2.28 -8.83
CA TYR A 41 27.67 1.93 -7.78
C TYR A 41 27.99 0.44 -7.71
N LEU A 42 27.30 -0.42 -8.46
CA LEU A 42 27.52 -1.86 -8.46
C LEU A 42 28.47 -2.27 -9.61
N PRO A 43 29.56 -3.00 -9.31
CA PRO A 43 30.42 -3.55 -10.36
C PRO A 43 29.66 -4.53 -11.28
N MET A 44 29.89 -4.45 -12.59
CA MET A 44 29.22 -5.29 -13.61
C MET A 44 29.41 -6.81 -13.42
N GLN A 45 30.41 -7.24 -12.66
CA GLN A 45 30.60 -8.65 -12.29
C GLN A 45 29.43 -9.23 -11.46
N TYR A 46 28.52 -8.38 -10.96
CA TYR A 46 27.33 -8.77 -10.21
C TYR A 46 26.02 -8.64 -11.04
N GLU A 47 26.08 -8.79 -12.36
CA GLU A 47 24.90 -8.69 -13.25
C GLU A 47 23.71 -9.57 -12.80
N ASN A 48 23.97 -10.80 -12.37
CA ASN A 48 22.92 -11.69 -11.86
C ASN A 48 22.17 -11.09 -10.64
N LEU A 49 22.88 -10.36 -9.78
CA LEU A 49 22.27 -9.68 -8.64
C LEU A 49 21.38 -8.52 -9.10
N ILE A 50 21.86 -7.72 -10.06
CA ILE A 50 21.11 -6.61 -10.66
C ILE A 50 19.79 -7.12 -11.25
N VAL A 51 19.86 -8.16 -12.09
CA VAL A 51 18.67 -8.77 -12.71
C VAL A 51 17.69 -9.31 -11.65
N GLY A 52 18.21 -9.94 -10.59
CA GLY A 52 17.39 -10.44 -9.48
C GLY A 52 16.65 -9.33 -8.73
N ILE A 53 17.32 -8.19 -8.49
CA ILE A 53 16.72 -7.01 -7.87
C ILE A 53 15.62 -6.44 -8.78
N ASP A 54 15.90 -6.29 -10.08
CA ASP A 54 14.93 -5.78 -11.05
C ASP A 54 13.67 -6.64 -11.14
N TYR A 55 13.82 -7.96 -11.22
CA TYR A 55 12.67 -8.87 -11.27
C TYR A 55 11.84 -8.80 -10.01
N THR A 56 12.49 -8.75 -8.85
CA THR A 56 11.79 -8.62 -7.56
C THR A 56 11.03 -7.29 -7.50
N ASN A 57 11.66 -6.19 -7.91
CA ASN A 57 11.03 -4.87 -7.93
C ASN A 57 9.85 -4.82 -8.91
N LEU A 58 9.98 -5.36 -10.13
CA LEU A 58 8.91 -5.38 -11.13
C LEU A 58 7.71 -6.23 -10.68
N CYS A 59 7.96 -7.41 -10.12
CA CYS A 59 6.91 -8.27 -9.58
C CYS A 59 6.20 -7.60 -8.40
N PHE A 60 6.94 -6.96 -7.49
CA PHE A 60 6.37 -6.22 -6.36
C PHE A 60 5.56 -5.01 -6.83
N ALA A 61 6.10 -4.23 -7.79
CA ALA A 61 5.44 -3.09 -8.40
C ALA A 61 4.10 -3.50 -9.05
N LEU A 62 4.10 -4.59 -9.82
CA LEU A 62 2.90 -5.14 -10.44
C LEU A 62 1.88 -5.62 -9.41
N LEU A 63 2.31 -6.31 -8.36
CA LEU A 63 1.43 -6.77 -7.28
C LEU A 63 0.81 -5.58 -6.52
N LEU A 64 1.60 -4.56 -6.21
CA LEU A 64 1.14 -3.37 -5.49
C LEU A 64 0.16 -2.55 -6.34
N PHE A 65 0.51 -2.28 -7.60
CA PHE A 65 -0.33 -1.61 -8.57
C PHE A 65 -1.63 -2.39 -8.81
N GLY A 66 -1.50 -3.67 -9.17
CA GLY A 66 -2.61 -4.55 -9.53
C GLY A 66 -3.58 -4.78 -8.38
N SER A 67 -3.08 -5.07 -7.17
CA SER A 67 -3.96 -5.27 -6.00
C SER A 67 -4.73 -4.00 -5.67
N SER A 68 -4.07 -2.84 -5.75
CA SER A 68 -4.71 -1.55 -5.51
C SER A 68 -5.79 -1.25 -6.56
N LEU A 69 -5.49 -1.47 -7.84
CA LEU A 69 -6.43 -1.27 -8.95
C LEU A 69 -7.64 -2.21 -8.83
N VAL A 70 -7.42 -3.50 -8.55
CA VAL A 70 -8.49 -4.47 -8.35
C VAL A 70 -9.39 -4.04 -7.20
N LEU A 71 -8.83 -3.58 -6.07
CA LEU A 71 -9.61 -3.08 -4.94
C LEU A 71 -10.37 -1.78 -5.25
N ILE A 72 -9.85 -0.91 -6.12
CA ILE A 72 -10.59 0.26 -6.61
C ILE A 72 -11.79 -0.19 -7.46
N ILE A 73 -11.60 -1.14 -8.39
CA ILE A 73 -12.68 -1.70 -9.22
C ILE A 73 -13.74 -2.38 -8.33
N LEU A 74 -13.29 -3.13 -7.32
CA LEU A 74 -14.15 -3.85 -6.37
C LEU A 74 -14.65 -2.99 -5.20
N ALA A 75 -14.51 -1.66 -5.25
CA ALA A 75 -14.90 -0.79 -4.14
C ALA A 75 -16.38 -0.94 -3.74
N LYS A 76 -17.27 -1.20 -4.70
CA LYS A 76 -18.69 -1.49 -4.42
C LYS A 76 -18.86 -2.73 -3.55
N SER A 77 -18.06 -3.78 -3.78
CA SER A 77 -18.06 -5.02 -2.98
C SER A 77 -17.55 -4.76 -1.56
N VAL A 78 -16.46 -4.01 -1.43
CA VAL A 78 -15.93 -3.60 -0.12
C VAL A 78 -16.95 -2.77 0.65
N PHE A 79 -17.66 -1.85 0.00
CA PHE A 79 -18.67 -1.03 0.66
C PHE A 79 -19.98 -1.77 0.94
N ALA A 80 -20.23 -2.89 0.27
CA ALA A 80 -21.24 -3.88 0.65
C ALA A 80 -20.76 -4.77 1.82
N LEU A 81 -19.57 -4.51 2.37
CA LEU A 81 -18.93 -5.24 3.46
C LEU A 81 -18.69 -6.71 3.12
N ASN A 82 -18.48 -7.06 1.84
CA ASN A 82 -18.19 -8.44 1.43
C ASN A 82 -16.89 -8.95 2.08
N PHE A 83 -16.91 -10.18 2.63
CA PHE A 83 -15.82 -10.70 3.45
C PHE A 83 -14.51 -10.83 2.69
N GLU A 84 -14.57 -11.43 1.50
CA GLU A 84 -13.40 -11.75 0.68
C GLU A 84 -12.66 -10.47 0.27
N THR A 85 -13.42 -9.45 -0.17
CA THR A 85 -12.82 -8.15 -0.54
C THR A 85 -12.30 -7.36 0.67
N LEU A 86 -12.92 -7.51 1.85
CA LEU A 86 -12.40 -6.95 3.11
C LEU A 86 -11.08 -7.63 3.53
N VAL A 87 -11.01 -8.95 3.43
CA VAL A 87 -9.78 -9.72 3.67
C VAL A 87 -8.69 -9.27 2.70
N PHE A 88 -9.02 -9.08 1.43
CA PHE A 88 -8.05 -8.63 0.44
C PHE A 88 -7.51 -7.21 0.73
N TYR A 89 -8.38 -6.26 1.10
CA TYR A 89 -7.94 -4.92 1.53
C TYR A 89 -7.10 -4.99 2.83
N THR A 90 -7.46 -5.88 3.75
CA THR A 90 -6.71 -6.11 5.00
C THR A 90 -5.32 -6.65 4.71
N PHE A 91 -5.19 -7.59 3.79
CA PHE A 91 -3.90 -8.11 3.35
C PHE A 91 -3.01 -7.00 2.79
N LEU A 92 -3.55 -6.17 1.89
CA LEU A 92 -2.80 -5.02 1.35
C LEU A 92 -2.40 -4.02 2.46
N THR A 93 -3.28 -3.82 3.45
CA THR A 93 -2.96 -2.99 4.63
C THR A 93 -1.79 -3.56 5.42
N VAL A 94 -1.76 -4.88 5.63
CA VAL A 94 -0.64 -5.55 6.33
C VAL A 94 0.67 -5.38 5.56
N VAL A 95 0.65 -5.49 4.23
CA VAL A 95 1.84 -5.23 3.38
C VAL A 95 2.38 -3.81 3.62
N TRP A 96 1.51 -2.80 3.65
CA TRP A 96 1.92 -1.41 3.92
C TRP A 96 2.43 -1.20 5.34
N VAL A 97 1.83 -1.86 6.35
CA VAL A 97 2.33 -1.83 7.72
C VAL A 97 3.71 -2.45 7.80
N PHE A 98 3.91 -3.61 7.17
CA PHE A 98 5.21 -4.29 7.16
C PHE A 98 6.28 -3.40 6.50
N ARG A 99 5.96 -2.78 5.35
CA ARG A 99 6.84 -1.79 4.70
C ARG A 99 7.19 -0.64 5.65
N ALA A 100 6.20 -0.04 6.32
CA ALA A 100 6.43 1.07 7.24
C ALA A 100 7.30 0.64 8.44
N CYS A 101 7.08 -0.56 8.98
CA CYS A 101 7.89 -1.11 10.07
C CYS A 101 9.34 -1.36 9.65
N LEU A 102 9.57 -1.93 8.45
CA LEU A 102 10.91 -2.13 7.90
C LEU A 102 11.67 -0.81 7.82
N ALA A 103 11.06 0.20 7.21
CA ALA A 103 11.67 1.51 7.01
C ALA A 103 11.84 2.33 8.30
N THR A 104 11.11 2.01 9.38
CA THR A 104 11.19 2.75 10.65
C THR A 104 12.11 2.09 11.68
N PHE A 105 12.09 0.76 11.76
CA PHE A 105 12.65 0.03 12.92
C PHE A 105 13.75 -0.96 12.57
N ILE A 106 13.76 -1.52 11.35
CA ILE A 106 14.67 -2.63 11.01
C ILE A 106 15.84 -2.08 10.21
N GLU A 107 15.56 -1.49 9.05
CA GLU A 107 16.57 -0.94 8.16
C GLU A 107 16.06 0.39 7.62
N PRO A 108 16.27 1.49 8.37
CA PRO A 108 15.91 2.82 7.91
C PRO A 108 16.65 3.17 6.63
N TRP A 109 15.96 3.86 5.73
CA TRP A 109 16.57 4.30 4.48
C TRP A 109 17.81 5.17 4.77
N PRO A 110 18.91 4.96 4.03
CA PRO A 110 20.08 5.83 4.14
C PRO A 110 19.68 7.27 3.79
N LEU A 111 20.26 8.23 4.52
CA LEU A 111 19.98 9.66 4.33
C LEU A 111 20.72 10.23 3.12
N GLU A 112 21.77 9.57 2.67
CA GLU A 112 22.48 9.93 1.45
C GLU A 112 21.73 9.43 0.19
N PRO A 113 21.78 10.17 -0.94
CA PRO A 113 22.40 11.48 -1.10
C PRO A 113 21.50 12.66 -0.71
N ILE A 114 20.18 12.44 -0.59
CA ILE A 114 19.19 13.50 -0.33
C ILE A 114 18.31 13.12 0.87
N PRO A 115 18.62 13.61 2.09
CA PRO A 115 17.91 13.22 3.31
C PRO A 115 16.42 13.54 3.25
N ALA A 116 16.06 14.64 2.59
CA ALA A 116 14.67 15.08 2.46
C ALA A 116 13.80 14.04 1.71
N VAL A 117 14.35 13.35 0.70
CA VAL A 117 13.62 12.32 -0.05
C VAL A 117 13.42 11.09 0.81
N ALA A 118 14.48 10.63 1.49
CA ALA A 118 14.42 9.47 2.39
C ALA A 118 13.39 9.69 3.53
N ILE A 119 13.46 10.85 4.19
CA ILE A 119 12.51 11.22 5.26
C ILE A 119 11.09 11.38 4.70
N GLY A 120 10.93 12.00 3.53
CA GLY A 120 9.64 12.14 2.87
C GLY A 120 8.98 10.80 2.54
N GLN A 121 9.76 9.85 2.02
CA GLN A 121 9.30 8.49 1.74
C GLN A 121 8.93 7.71 3.00
N LEU A 122 9.69 7.89 4.09
CA LEU A 122 9.38 7.31 5.40
C LEU A 122 8.06 7.86 5.96
N ILE A 123 7.93 9.18 6.04
CA ILE A 123 6.70 9.85 6.52
C ILE A 123 5.50 9.41 5.67
N GLY A 124 5.65 9.43 4.34
CA GLY A 124 4.62 8.96 3.43
C GLY A 124 4.23 7.51 3.67
N SER A 125 5.20 6.62 3.91
CA SER A 125 4.95 5.21 4.26
C SER A 125 4.11 5.06 5.51
N VAL A 126 4.51 5.76 6.57
CA VAL A 126 3.88 5.66 7.89
C VAL A 126 2.46 6.22 7.84
N ILE A 127 2.27 7.40 7.24
CA ILE A 127 0.94 8.01 7.08
C ILE A 127 0.03 7.09 6.26
N LEU A 128 0.51 6.58 5.13
CA LEU A 128 -0.29 5.69 4.29
C LEU A 128 -0.70 4.42 5.03
N ALA A 129 0.24 3.76 5.72
CA ALA A 129 -0.05 2.57 6.53
C ALA A 129 -1.09 2.87 7.63
N LEU A 130 -0.93 3.98 8.37
CA LEU A 130 -1.88 4.38 9.42
C LEU A 130 -3.28 4.66 8.87
N LEU A 131 -3.39 5.32 7.72
CA LEU A 131 -4.67 5.56 7.07
C LEU A 131 -5.33 4.26 6.60
N MET A 132 -4.56 3.31 6.07
CA MET A 132 -5.08 2.00 5.67
C MET A 132 -5.54 1.17 6.88
N VAL A 133 -4.82 1.22 8.00
CA VAL A 133 -5.25 0.61 9.27
C VAL A 133 -6.54 1.27 9.76
N PHE A 134 -6.64 2.59 9.71
CA PHE A 134 -7.86 3.31 10.07
C PHE A 134 -9.05 2.83 9.21
N VAL A 135 -8.90 2.78 7.89
CA VAL A 135 -9.97 2.30 6.99
C VAL A 135 -10.33 0.85 7.28
N THR A 136 -9.34 -0.02 7.44
CA THR A 136 -9.54 -1.45 7.76
C THR A 136 -10.33 -1.62 9.05
N THR A 137 -9.91 -0.97 10.14
CA THR A 137 -10.60 -1.06 11.43
C THR A 137 -12.03 -0.54 11.36
N MET A 138 -12.28 0.55 10.61
CA MET A 138 -13.62 1.08 10.40
C MET A 138 -14.52 0.11 9.63
N LEU A 139 -14.03 -0.49 8.54
CA LEU A 139 -14.78 -1.46 7.74
C LEU A 139 -15.14 -2.71 8.56
N TRP A 140 -14.19 -3.26 9.32
CA TRP A 140 -14.45 -4.43 10.17
C TRP A 140 -15.41 -4.13 11.33
N LYS A 141 -15.26 -2.97 12.01
CA LYS A 141 -16.21 -2.55 13.05
C LYS A 141 -17.62 -2.42 12.50
N THR A 142 -17.79 -1.84 11.31
CA THR A 142 -19.10 -1.73 10.67
C THR A 142 -19.66 -3.11 10.29
N ARG A 143 -18.84 -4.02 9.73
CA ARG A 143 -19.27 -5.39 9.41
C ARG A 143 -19.74 -6.16 10.64
N VAL A 144 -18.97 -6.09 11.73
CA VAL A 144 -19.31 -6.74 13.01
C VAL A 144 -20.64 -6.22 13.53
N ARG A 145 -20.82 -4.89 13.60
CA ARG A 145 -22.08 -4.27 14.04
C ARG A 145 -23.29 -4.78 13.24
N VAL A 146 -23.20 -4.71 11.91
CA VAL A 146 -24.27 -5.16 11.00
C VAL A 146 -24.58 -6.66 11.12
N LYS A 147 -23.63 -7.49 11.57
CA LYS A 147 -23.84 -8.93 11.78
C LYS A 147 -24.63 -9.21 13.07
N TYR A 148 -24.41 -8.44 14.14
CA TYR A 148 -25.06 -8.63 15.45
C TYR A 148 -26.41 -7.90 15.59
N GLU A 149 -26.72 -6.95 14.71
CA GLU A 149 -28.02 -6.25 14.65
C GLU A 149 -29.06 -6.98 13.76
N ARG A 150 -28.73 -8.17 13.21
CA ARG A 150 -29.66 -9.05 12.50
C ARG A 150 -30.07 -10.21 13.38
#